data_AF-A0A0U1D752-F1
#
_entry.id   AF-A0A0U1D752-F1
#
_cell.length_a   1.000
_cell.length_b   1.000
_cell.length_c   1.000
_cell.angle_alpha   90.00
_cell.angle_beta   90.00
_cell.angle_gamma   90.00
#
_symmetry.space_group_name_H-M   'P 1'
#
loop_
_entity.id
_entity.type
_entity.pdbx_description
1 polymer ?
#
loop_
_entity_poly.entity_id
_entity_poly.type
_entity_poly.pdbx_seq_one_letter_code
_entity_poly.pdbx_strand_id
1 'polypeptide(L)'
;MEDPARADNDLLQHLVAEDQQARGQRLRDALAGFDAATIATTHQFCQIVLKSLGVAGDSDSGVTLVESLDDLVCEIVDDLYLAHFGAQRDVPELGFAEALRLARVVVANPATELRPLDPEPESPAGIRVAFARAVLAELEIRKRRRGVLGYDDLLTRLAGALQSENSAARVRMAQRWPIVMVDEFQDTDPVQWQVIERAFSGQSTLILIGDPKQAIYAFRGGDIDTYLRAAATAGDKQTLGTNWRSDSVLVDRLQAVLRGAELGGPDIVVHDVQANHQGHRLAGAPHNDPFRLRVVARNRPGTRVIPISDLREHIGRDLAADIGALLTSGATFGGDPLQARDIAVIVETHKDARACHTALLAAGIPAVYTGDSDVFNSEAAEDWLYLLEAFDQPHRPGWCGPPQPRCSSARRRKPLPPAGMR
;
A
#
# COMPACT_ATOMS: atom_id res chain seq x y z
N MET A 1 32.62 -22.81 -15.38
CA MET A 1 31.45 -23.61 -15.00
C MET A 1 31.59 -25.03 -15.57
N GLU A 2 32.77 -25.64 -15.40
CA GLU A 2 33.14 -26.95 -15.98
C GLU A 2 33.43 -28.00 -14.89
N ASP A 3 33.50 -27.57 -13.63
CA ASP A 3 33.81 -28.42 -12.49
C ASP A 3 32.61 -28.50 -11.53
N PRO A 4 31.92 -29.65 -11.43
CA PRO A 4 30.83 -29.88 -10.49
C PRO A 4 31.21 -29.66 -9.03
N ALA A 5 32.50 -29.75 -8.68
CA ALA A 5 32.99 -29.55 -7.32
C ALA A 5 33.02 -28.07 -6.89
N ARG A 6 32.74 -27.12 -7.79
CA ARG A 6 32.68 -25.67 -7.53
C ARG A 6 31.26 -25.11 -7.40
N ALA A 7 30.26 -25.98 -7.31
CA ALA A 7 28.88 -25.56 -7.12
C ALA A 7 28.63 -25.19 -5.64
N ASP A 8 28.82 -23.91 -5.33
CA ASP A 8 28.68 -23.35 -3.97
C ASP A 8 27.23 -23.31 -3.43
N ASN A 9 26.24 -23.76 -4.21
CA ASN A 9 24.87 -23.90 -3.74
C ASN A 9 24.08 -24.99 -4.50
N ASP A 10 22.95 -25.38 -3.92
CA ASP A 10 22.08 -26.46 -4.42
C ASP A 10 21.55 -26.20 -5.83
N LEU A 11 21.33 -24.93 -6.20
CA LEU A 11 20.94 -24.54 -7.56
C LEU A 11 22.04 -24.87 -8.56
N LEU A 12 23.29 -24.49 -8.26
CA LEU A 12 24.43 -24.81 -9.12
C LEU A 12 24.66 -26.32 -9.18
N GLN A 13 24.46 -27.05 -8.07
CA GLN A 13 24.56 -28.51 -8.07
C GLN A 13 23.47 -29.15 -8.94
N HIS A 14 22.23 -28.69 -8.82
CA HIS A 14 21.12 -29.15 -9.66
C HIS A 14 21.36 -28.83 -11.14
N LEU A 15 21.81 -27.61 -11.43
CA LEU A 15 22.13 -27.19 -12.80
C LEU A 15 23.27 -28.02 -13.37
N VAL A 16 24.30 -28.36 -12.58
CA VAL A 16 25.48 -29.12 -13.04
C VAL A 16 25.25 -30.64 -13.07
N ALA A 17 24.19 -31.16 -12.43
CA ALA A 17 23.85 -32.58 -12.45
C ALA A 17 23.46 -33.11 -13.85
N GLU A 18 23.05 -32.23 -14.77
CA GLU A 18 22.66 -32.60 -16.14
C GLU A 18 23.80 -32.52 -17.16
N ASP A 19 23.61 -33.15 -18.33
CA ASP A 19 24.56 -33.12 -19.45
C ASP A 19 24.88 -31.68 -19.91
N GLN A 20 26.15 -31.44 -20.25
CA GLN A 20 26.70 -30.12 -20.56
C GLN A 20 25.96 -29.42 -21.71
N GLN A 21 25.51 -30.17 -22.71
CA GLN A 21 24.78 -29.63 -23.85
C GLN A 21 23.37 -29.16 -23.43
N ALA A 22 22.67 -29.93 -22.61
CA ALA A 22 21.35 -29.57 -22.07
C ALA A 22 21.43 -28.31 -21.19
N ARG A 23 22.44 -28.21 -20.32
CA ARG A 23 22.70 -27.01 -19.50
C ARG A 23 22.94 -25.77 -20.36
N GLY A 24 23.81 -25.90 -21.36
CA GLY A 24 24.13 -24.80 -22.27
C GLY A 24 22.92 -24.35 -23.09
N GLN A 25 21.99 -25.25 -23.40
CA GLN A 25 20.73 -24.89 -24.05
C GLN A 25 19.79 -24.16 -23.09
N ARG A 26 19.53 -24.71 -21.90
CA ARG A 26 18.65 -24.06 -20.90
C ARG A 26 19.13 -22.67 -20.50
N LEU A 27 20.44 -22.48 -20.32
CA LEU A 27 21.00 -21.17 -19.99
C LEU A 27 20.80 -20.17 -21.14
N ARG A 28 20.97 -20.62 -22.40
CA ARG A 28 20.69 -19.77 -23.57
C ARG A 28 19.22 -19.43 -23.68
N ASP A 29 18.32 -20.40 -23.48
CA ASP A 29 16.88 -20.18 -23.52
C ASP A 29 16.44 -19.25 -22.37
N ALA A 30 17.00 -19.41 -21.18
CA ALA A 30 16.73 -18.55 -20.03
C ALA A 30 17.22 -17.11 -20.27
N LEU A 31 18.43 -16.94 -20.82
CA LEU A 31 18.96 -15.61 -21.15
C LEU A 31 18.19 -14.95 -22.31
N ALA A 32 17.77 -15.72 -23.32
CA ALA A 32 17.00 -15.21 -24.45
C ALA A 32 15.54 -14.90 -24.06
N GLY A 33 14.98 -15.66 -23.13
CA GLY A 33 13.60 -15.52 -22.65
C GLY A 33 13.44 -14.67 -21.39
N PHE A 34 14.53 -14.17 -20.79
CA PHE A 34 14.48 -13.41 -19.53
C PHE A 34 13.57 -12.18 -19.66
N ASP A 35 13.72 -11.43 -20.77
CA ASP A 35 12.91 -10.24 -21.05
C ASP A 35 11.44 -10.56 -21.39
N ALA A 36 11.10 -11.84 -21.62
CA ALA A 36 9.73 -12.28 -21.85
C ALA A 36 8.98 -12.64 -20.56
N ALA A 37 9.66 -12.72 -19.42
CA ALA A 37 9.03 -12.96 -18.14
C ALA A 37 8.13 -11.77 -17.76
N THR A 38 6.89 -12.05 -17.36
CA THR A 38 5.97 -11.01 -16.88
C THR A 38 6.33 -10.64 -15.44
N ILE A 39 7.06 -9.54 -15.26
CA ILE A 39 7.35 -8.97 -13.94
C ILE A 39 6.47 -7.73 -13.76
N ALA A 40 5.49 -7.85 -12.88
CA ALA A 40 4.48 -6.83 -12.66
C ALA A 40 4.00 -6.91 -11.21
N THR A 41 3.54 -5.79 -10.65
CA THR A 41 2.77 -5.85 -9.39
C THR A 41 1.50 -6.66 -9.61
N THR A 42 0.92 -7.26 -8.55
CA THR A 42 -0.34 -8.00 -8.66
C THR A 42 -1.44 -7.16 -9.33
N HIS A 43 -1.47 -5.86 -9.03
CA HIS A 43 -2.38 -4.92 -9.65
C HIS A 43 -2.18 -4.83 -11.18
N GLN A 44 -0.95 -4.61 -11.62
CA GLN A 44 -0.58 -4.53 -13.05
C GLN A 44 -0.80 -5.86 -13.77
N PHE A 45 -0.47 -6.98 -13.13
CA PHE A 45 -0.71 -8.31 -13.68
C PHE A 45 -2.20 -8.50 -14.00
N CYS A 46 -3.09 -8.20 -13.06
CA CYS A 46 -4.52 -8.29 -13.29
C CYS A 46 -4.99 -7.35 -14.42
N GLN A 47 -4.43 -6.14 -14.55
CA GLN A 47 -4.72 -5.25 -15.69
C GLN A 47 -4.31 -5.88 -17.04
N ILE A 48 -3.14 -6.51 -17.11
CA ILE A 48 -2.67 -7.23 -18.31
C ILE A 48 -3.63 -8.37 -18.65
N VAL A 49 -4.04 -9.15 -17.65
CA VAL A 49 -5.00 -10.25 -17.81
C VAL A 49 -6.33 -9.71 -18.36
N LEU A 50 -6.88 -8.66 -17.75
CA LEU A 50 -8.14 -8.04 -18.16
C LEU A 50 -8.11 -7.54 -19.62
N LYS A 51 -7.01 -6.89 -20.03
CA LYS A 51 -6.81 -6.45 -21.42
C LYS A 51 -6.68 -7.63 -22.38
N SER A 52 -5.97 -8.69 -21.99
CA SER A 52 -5.66 -9.82 -22.88
C SER A 52 -6.80 -10.84 -23.02
N LEU A 53 -7.62 -11.03 -21.98
CA LEU A 53 -8.74 -11.97 -22.00
C LEU A 53 -10.00 -11.40 -22.64
N GLY A 54 -10.01 -10.10 -22.99
CA GLY A 54 -11.19 -9.48 -23.59
C GLY A 54 -12.40 -9.49 -22.67
N VAL A 55 -12.22 -9.59 -21.35
CA VAL A 55 -13.32 -9.49 -20.36
C VAL A 55 -13.97 -8.09 -20.43
N ALA A 56 -13.25 -7.09 -20.94
CA ALA A 56 -13.79 -5.80 -21.32
C ALA A 56 -14.63 -5.81 -22.62
N GLY A 57 -14.54 -6.84 -23.46
CA GLY A 57 -15.26 -6.96 -24.72
C GLY A 57 -16.64 -7.60 -24.63
N ASP A 58 -16.90 -8.38 -23.57
CA ASP A 58 -18.20 -9.02 -23.32
C ASP A 58 -19.11 -8.20 -22.38
N SER A 59 -18.63 -7.05 -21.90
CA SER A 59 -19.47 -6.07 -21.22
C SER A 59 -19.73 -4.89 -22.13
N ASP A 60 -21.00 -4.52 -22.27
CA ASP A 60 -21.55 -3.43 -23.09
C ASP A 60 -20.49 -2.45 -23.61
N SER A 61 -20.42 -2.31 -24.94
CA SER A 61 -19.52 -1.43 -25.69
C SER A 61 -19.63 0.08 -25.36
N GLY A 62 -20.28 0.45 -24.25
CA GLY A 62 -20.43 1.81 -23.74
C GLY A 62 -19.92 2.01 -22.31
N VAL A 63 -19.12 1.09 -21.75
CA VAL A 63 -18.61 1.20 -20.38
C VAL A 63 -17.23 1.86 -20.32
N THR A 64 -17.10 2.93 -19.53
CA THR A 64 -15.86 3.67 -19.28
C THR A 64 -15.14 3.14 -18.04
N LEU A 65 -13.87 2.78 -18.16
CA LEU A 65 -13.02 2.47 -17.02
C LEU A 65 -12.52 3.76 -16.38
N VAL A 66 -12.67 3.89 -15.06
CA VAL A 66 -12.22 5.06 -14.30
C VAL A 66 -11.23 4.64 -13.22
N GLU A 67 -10.15 5.41 -13.05
CA GLU A 67 -9.07 5.13 -12.10
C GLU A 67 -9.48 5.42 -10.65
N SER A 68 -10.37 6.40 -10.44
CA SER A 68 -10.87 6.78 -9.12
C SER A 68 -12.36 7.06 -9.15
N LEU A 69 -13.08 6.51 -8.17
CA LEU A 69 -14.50 6.79 -7.96
C LEU A 69 -14.72 7.96 -6.99
N ASP A 70 -13.67 8.67 -6.54
CA ASP A 70 -13.75 9.65 -5.45
C ASP A 70 -14.74 10.79 -5.73
N ASP A 71 -14.76 11.33 -6.96
CA ASP A 71 -15.71 12.36 -7.36
C ASP A 71 -17.16 11.85 -7.24
N LEU A 72 -17.41 10.63 -7.69
CA LEU A 72 -18.72 10.00 -7.59
C LEU A 72 -19.11 9.74 -6.13
N VAL A 73 -18.15 9.33 -5.30
CA VAL A 73 -18.35 9.14 -3.86
C VAL A 73 -18.69 10.46 -3.18
N CYS A 74 -17.99 11.55 -3.52
CA CYS A 74 -18.27 12.88 -2.97
C CYS A 74 -19.69 13.33 -3.32
N GLU A 75 -20.13 13.19 -4.57
CA GLU A 75 -21.50 13.50 -4.98
C GLU A 75 -22.54 12.66 -4.23
N ILE A 76 -22.30 11.36 -4.05
CA ILE A 76 -23.19 10.47 -3.31
C ILE A 76 -23.30 10.89 -1.85
N VAL A 77 -22.17 11.21 -1.22
CA VAL A 77 -22.12 11.65 0.17
C VAL A 77 -22.85 12.98 0.33
N ASP A 78 -22.65 13.95 -0.56
CA ASP A 78 -23.36 15.23 -0.54
C ASP A 78 -24.88 15.03 -0.57
N ASP A 79 -25.38 14.21 -1.51
CA ASP A 79 -26.81 13.94 -1.67
C ASP A 79 -27.39 13.18 -0.48
N LEU A 80 -26.74 12.08 -0.06
CA LEU A 80 -27.21 11.25 1.05
C LEU A 80 -27.15 11.99 2.38
N TYR A 81 -26.10 12.78 2.62
CA TYR A 81 -25.93 13.53 3.86
C TYR A 81 -26.99 14.62 3.98
N LEU A 82 -27.29 15.34 2.89
CA LEU A 82 -28.38 16.33 2.87
C LEU A 82 -29.75 15.66 3.07
N ALA A 83 -29.99 14.50 2.45
CA ALA A 83 -31.25 13.79 2.60
C ALA A 83 -31.48 13.27 4.05
N HIS A 84 -30.44 12.76 4.71
CA HIS A 84 -30.56 12.16 6.04
C HIS A 84 -30.46 13.19 7.19
N PHE A 85 -29.58 14.18 7.05
CA PHE A 85 -29.24 15.10 8.14
C PHE A 85 -29.64 16.55 7.86
N GLY A 86 -30.03 16.90 6.62
CA GLY A 86 -30.31 18.29 6.24
C GLY A 86 -31.53 18.93 6.92
N ALA A 87 -32.45 18.11 7.45
CA ALA A 87 -33.64 18.58 8.18
C ALA A 87 -33.46 18.58 9.72
N GLN A 88 -32.35 18.06 10.23
CA GLN A 88 -32.10 17.98 11.67
C GLN A 88 -31.75 19.37 12.22
N ARG A 89 -32.31 19.71 13.38
CA ARG A 89 -32.05 20.98 14.07
C ARG A 89 -30.84 20.90 15.01
N ASP A 90 -30.53 19.70 15.47
CA ASP A 90 -29.41 19.42 16.37
C ASP A 90 -28.14 19.06 15.60
N VAL A 91 -27.00 19.03 16.30
CA VAL A 91 -25.72 18.61 15.70
C VAL A 91 -25.85 17.14 15.31
N PRO A 92 -25.63 16.77 14.04
CA PRO A 92 -25.80 15.39 13.60
C PRO A 92 -24.76 14.47 14.25
N GLU A 93 -25.20 13.28 14.67
CA GLU A 93 -24.37 12.22 15.27
C GLU A 93 -23.21 11.78 14.35
N LEU A 94 -23.40 11.90 13.04
CA LEU A 94 -22.37 11.68 12.03
C LEU A 94 -22.08 12.99 11.32
N GLY A 95 -20.91 13.58 11.56
CA GLY A 95 -20.49 14.81 10.88
C GLY A 95 -20.08 14.56 9.43
N PHE A 96 -20.22 15.56 8.56
CA PHE A 96 -19.94 15.44 7.12
C PHE A 96 -18.52 14.92 6.81
N ALA A 97 -17.49 15.48 7.47
CA ALA A 97 -16.11 15.04 7.26
C ALA A 97 -15.90 13.56 7.64
N GLU A 98 -16.65 13.09 8.63
CA GLU A 98 -16.62 11.70 9.06
C GLU A 98 -17.43 10.78 8.13
N ALA A 99 -18.58 11.25 7.64
CA ALA A 99 -19.38 10.57 6.62
C ALA A 99 -18.58 10.36 5.33
N LEU A 100 -17.88 11.39 4.85
CA LEU A 100 -17.04 11.30 3.66
C LEU A 100 -15.86 10.35 3.86
N ARG A 101 -15.20 10.41 5.02
CA ARG A 101 -14.13 9.47 5.37
C ARG A 101 -14.65 8.03 5.42
N LEU A 102 -15.79 7.79 6.05
CA LEU A 102 -16.42 6.47 6.10
C LEU A 102 -16.74 5.97 4.69
N ALA A 103 -17.37 6.80 3.86
CA ALA A 103 -17.71 6.48 2.47
C ALA A 103 -16.47 6.08 1.65
N ARG A 104 -15.39 6.85 1.73
CA ARG A 104 -14.12 6.52 1.06
C ARG A 104 -13.57 5.16 1.50
N VAL A 105 -13.57 4.89 2.80
CA VAL A 105 -13.07 3.62 3.35
C VAL A 105 -13.90 2.44 2.86
N VAL A 106 -15.23 2.51 2.91
CA VAL A 106 -16.09 1.37 2.51
C VAL A 106 -16.09 1.14 1.00
N VAL A 107 -15.94 2.19 0.20
CA VAL A 107 -15.85 2.07 -1.26
C VAL A 107 -14.50 1.51 -1.70
N ALA A 108 -13.42 1.88 -1.02
CA ALA A 108 -12.09 1.33 -1.28
C ALA A 108 -11.94 -0.14 -0.84
N ASN A 109 -12.86 -0.66 -0.01
CA ASN A 109 -12.79 -2.02 0.53
C ASN A 109 -14.14 -2.75 0.36
N PRO A 110 -14.60 -2.99 -0.87
CA PRO A 110 -15.94 -3.52 -1.14
C PRO A 110 -16.18 -4.94 -0.60
N ALA A 111 -15.11 -5.71 -0.38
CA ALA A 111 -15.18 -7.05 0.19
C ALA A 111 -15.23 -7.07 1.73
N THR A 112 -15.07 -5.91 2.39
CA THR A 112 -15.05 -5.85 3.86
C THR A 112 -16.45 -5.97 4.44
N GLU A 113 -16.60 -6.85 5.43
CA GLU A 113 -17.86 -7.02 6.16
C GLU A 113 -18.11 -5.83 7.10
N LEU A 114 -19.21 -5.12 6.90
CA LEU A 114 -19.60 -4.01 7.76
C LEU A 114 -20.08 -4.53 9.13
N ARG A 115 -19.37 -4.14 10.19
CA ARG A 115 -19.69 -4.48 11.58
C ARG A 115 -20.15 -3.23 12.36
N PRO A 116 -21.05 -3.38 13.36
CA PRO A 116 -21.72 -4.62 13.76
C PRO A 116 -22.77 -5.09 12.74
N LEU A 117 -23.08 -6.40 12.74
CA LEU A 117 -24.03 -6.99 11.77
C LEU A 117 -25.47 -6.56 12.02
N ASP A 118 -25.85 -6.51 13.30
CA ASP A 118 -27.17 -6.14 13.78
C ASP A 118 -27.05 -5.01 14.82
N PRO A 119 -26.70 -3.78 14.40
CA PRO A 119 -26.67 -2.63 15.29
C PRO A 119 -28.09 -2.22 15.68
N GLU A 120 -28.24 -1.73 16.90
CA GLU A 120 -29.42 -0.95 17.27
C GLU A 120 -29.55 0.27 16.31
N PRO A 121 -30.68 0.44 15.59
CA PRO A 121 -30.78 1.40 14.48
C PRO A 121 -30.44 2.85 14.82
N GLU A 122 -30.80 3.31 16.02
CA GLU A 122 -30.54 4.69 16.46
C GLU A 122 -29.21 4.86 17.20
N SER A 123 -28.44 3.78 17.38
CA SER A 123 -27.11 3.89 17.96
C SER A 123 -26.14 4.59 16.99
N PRO A 124 -25.08 5.25 17.48
CA PRO A 124 -24.04 5.82 16.62
C PRO A 124 -23.44 4.80 15.63
N ALA A 125 -23.32 3.53 16.04
CA ALA A 125 -22.87 2.44 15.18
C ALA A 125 -23.91 2.08 14.11
N GLY A 126 -25.20 2.04 14.47
CA GLY A 126 -26.30 1.78 13.55
C GLY A 126 -26.42 2.82 12.46
N ILE A 127 -26.34 4.10 12.83
CA ILE A 127 -26.37 5.22 11.88
C ILE A 127 -25.20 5.11 10.88
N ARG A 128 -23.98 4.80 11.35
CA ARG A 128 -22.80 4.63 10.49
C ARG A 128 -22.92 3.46 9.53
N VAL A 129 -23.35 2.29 10.02
CA VAL A 129 -23.54 1.09 9.17
C VAL A 129 -24.65 1.33 8.15
N ALA A 130 -25.77 1.95 8.55
CA ALA A 130 -26.86 2.29 7.63
C ALA A 130 -26.40 3.27 6.54
N PHE A 131 -25.67 4.32 6.93
CA PHE A 131 -25.10 5.28 5.98
C PHE A 131 -24.13 4.62 5.00
N ALA A 132 -23.21 3.77 5.49
CA ALA A 132 -22.30 3.01 4.65
C ALA A 132 -23.03 2.10 3.64
N ARG A 133 -24.07 1.38 4.08
CA ARG A 133 -24.90 0.55 3.20
C ARG A 133 -25.61 1.39 2.13
N ALA A 134 -26.14 2.56 2.51
CA ALA A 134 -26.78 3.49 1.57
C ALA A 134 -25.80 4.03 0.52
N VAL A 135 -24.58 4.39 0.93
CA VAL A 135 -23.50 4.82 0.01
C VAL A 135 -23.18 3.73 -1.00
N LEU A 136 -22.96 2.49 -0.55
CA LEU A 136 -22.63 1.37 -1.44
C LEU A 136 -23.77 1.06 -2.42
N ALA A 137 -25.03 1.10 -1.96
CA ALA A 137 -26.19 0.87 -2.81
C ALA A 137 -26.34 1.96 -3.88
N GLU A 138 -26.19 3.23 -3.51
CA GLU A 138 -26.29 4.35 -4.44
C GLU A 138 -25.11 4.38 -5.43
N LEU A 139 -23.91 4.00 -4.97
CA LEU A 139 -22.73 3.87 -5.82
C LEU A 139 -22.96 2.88 -6.95
N GLU A 140 -23.49 1.69 -6.64
CA GLU A 140 -23.80 0.68 -7.65
C GLU A 140 -24.86 1.16 -8.66
N ILE A 141 -25.87 1.89 -8.21
CA ILE A 141 -26.90 2.48 -9.08
C ILE A 141 -26.25 3.50 -10.03
N ARG A 142 -25.45 4.43 -9.51
CA ARG A 142 -24.83 5.49 -10.32
C ARG A 142 -23.76 4.96 -11.27
N LYS A 143 -22.95 3.98 -10.86
CA LYS A 143 -21.99 3.29 -11.73
C LYS A 143 -22.68 2.67 -12.94
N ARG A 144 -23.78 1.94 -12.72
CA ARG A 144 -24.59 1.36 -13.81
C ARG A 144 -25.19 2.42 -14.72
N ARG A 145 -25.78 3.48 -14.15
CA ARG A 145 -26.37 4.58 -14.95
C ARG A 145 -25.36 5.34 -15.78
N ARG A 146 -24.14 5.53 -15.26
CA ARG A 146 -23.05 6.22 -15.97
C ARG A 146 -22.26 5.29 -16.90
N GLY A 147 -22.52 3.98 -16.86
CA GLY A 147 -21.71 3.00 -17.55
C GLY A 147 -20.25 3.09 -17.12
N VAL A 148 -19.97 3.19 -15.82
CA VAL A 148 -18.61 3.30 -15.29
C VAL A 148 -18.24 2.04 -14.51
N LEU A 149 -17.02 1.55 -14.73
CA LEU A 149 -16.43 0.50 -13.91
C LEU A 149 -15.16 1.01 -13.25
N GLY A 150 -15.00 0.65 -11.97
CA GLY A 150 -13.74 0.77 -11.27
C GLY A 150 -12.88 -0.46 -11.48
N TYR A 151 -11.65 -0.38 -10.98
CA TYR A 151 -10.70 -1.49 -11.04
C TYR A 151 -11.19 -2.74 -10.29
N ASP A 152 -11.75 -2.58 -9.09
CA ASP A 152 -12.22 -3.69 -8.26
C ASP A 152 -13.40 -4.45 -8.89
N ASP A 153 -14.21 -3.77 -9.72
CA ASP A 153 -15.27 -4.41 -10.48
C ASP A 153 -14.71 -5.36 -11.53
N LEU A 154 -13.64 -4.94 -12.22
CA LEU A 154 -12.99 -5.77 -13.22
C LEU A 154 -12.35 -7.00 -12.59
N LEU A 155 -11.70 -6.83 -11.43
CA LEU A 155 -11.16 -7.96 -10.66
C LEU A 155 -12.25 -8.95 -10.26
N THR A 156 -13.36 -8.45 -9.71
CA THR A 156 -14.48 -9.30 -9.28
C THR A 156 -15.08 -10.06 -10.47
N ARG A 157 -15.23 -9.41 -11.63
CA ARG A 157 -15.71 -10.05 -12.86
C ARG A 157 -14.74 -11.10 -13.37
N LEU A 158 -13.44 -10.80 -13.37
CA LEU A 158 -12.40 -11.77 -13.76
C LEU A 158 -12.41 -12.99 -12.84
N ALA A 159 -12.50 -12.77 -11.52
CA ALA A 159 -12.63 -13.85 -10.55
C ALA A 159 -13.87 -14.70 -10.86
N GLY A 160 -15.02 -14.08 -11.18
CA GLY A 160 -16.23 -14.78 -11.63
C GLY A 160 -16.04 -15.59 -12.90
N ALA A 161 -15.37 -15.04 -13.93
CA ALA A 161 -15.07 -15.74 -15.18
C ALA A 161 -14.12 -16.95 -14.98
N LEU A 162 -13.32 -16.93 -13.91
CA LEU A 162 -12.41 -18.01 -13.53
C LEU A 162 -13.06 -19.05 -12.58
N GLN A 163 -14.30 -18.84 -12.15
CA GLN A 163 -14.96 -19.70 -11.16
C GLN A 163 -15.17 -21.14 -11.67
N SER A 164 -15.46 -21.31 -12.96
CA SER A 164 -15.60 -22.64 -13.57
C SER A 164 -14.22 -23.26 -13.83
N GLU A 165 -14.00 -24.50 -13.37
CA GLU A 165 -12.74 -25.22 -13.56
C GLU A 165 -12.37 -25.43 -15.04
N ASN A 166 -13.37 -25.50 -15.91
CA ASN A 166 -13.18 -25.69 -17.35
C ASN A 166 -13.28 -24.38 -18.14
N SER A 167 -13.16 -23.22 -17.49
CA SER A 167 -13.24 -21.94 -18.21
C SER A 167 -12.07 -21.79 -19.19
N ALA A 168 -12.37 -21.33 -20.40
CA ALA A 168 -11.34 -21.07 -21.41
C ALA A 168 -10.31 -20.03 -20.92
N ALA A 169 -10.73 -19.11 -20.05
CA ALA A 169 -9.86 -18.15 -19.39
C ALA A 169 -8.83 -18.84 -18.50
N ARG A 170 -9.25 -19.78 -17.63
CA ARG A 170 -8.35 -20.53 -16.74
C ARG A 170 -7.31 -21.34 -17.53
N VAL A 171 -7.76 -22.09 -18.54
CA VAL A 171 -6.88 -22.87 -19.41
C VAL A 171 -5.85 -21.98 -20.12
N ARG A 172 -6.30 -20.84 -20.68
CA ARG A 172 -5.42 -19.90 -21.37
C ARG A 172 -4.40 -19.25 -20.42
N MET A 173 -4.81 -18.89 -19.20
CA MET A 173 -3.92 -18.33 -18.20
C MET A 173 -2.85 -19.34 -17.78
N ALA A 174 -3.26 -20.57 -17.43
CA ALA A 174 -2.32 -21.62 -17.00
C ALA A 174 -1.31 -22.00 -18.10
N GLN A 175 -1.75 -22.03 -19.37
CA GLN A 175 -0.86 -22.26 -20.51
C GLN A 175 0.14 -21.10 -20.74
N ARG A 176 -0.29 -19.87 -20.51
CA ARG A 176 0.55 -18.68 -20.71
C ARG A 176 1.57 -18.50 -19.59
N TRP A 177 1.18 -18.78 -18.34
CA TRP A 177 2.02 -18.67 -17.16
C TRP A 177 2.11 -20.01 -16.45
N PRO A 178 2.98 -20.93 -16.91
CA PRO A 178 3.12 -22.25 -16.31
C PRO A 178 3.79 -22.21 -14.93
N ILE A 179 4.50 -21.13 -14.61
CA ILE A 179 5.12 -20.86 -13.32
C ILE A 179 4.72 -19.44 -12.90
N VAL A 180 4.19 -19.30 -11.69
CA VAL A 180 3.74 -18.03 -11.12
C VAL A 180 4.38 -17.88 -9.74
N MET A 181 5.06 -16.76 -9.53
CA MET A 181 5.66 -16.39 -8.25
C MET A 181 4.96 -15.14 -7.73
N VAL A 182 4.42 -15.21 -6.52
CA VAL A 182 3.80 -14.07 -5.84
C VAL A 182 4.69 -13.71 -4.66
N ASP A 183 5.34 -12.56 -4.75
CA ASP A 183 6.13 -11.99 -3.66
C ASP A 183 5.28 -11.07 -2.78
N GLU A 184 5.71 -10.85 -1.54
CA GLU A 184 4.97 -10.08 -0.51
C GLU A 184 3.50 -10.53 -0.38
N PHE A 185 3.26 -11.84 -0.41
CA PHE A 185 1.91 -12.40 -0.47
C PHE A 185 1.04 -12.01 0.73
N GLN A 186 1.63 -11.69 1.89
CA GLN A 186 0.90 -11.22 3.07
C GLN A 186 0.13 -9.91 2.84
N ASP A 187 0.50 -9.12 1.83
CA ASP A 187 -0.14 -7.85 1.49
C ASP A 187 -1.12 -7.97 0.31
N THR A 188 -1.44 -9.20 -0.12
CA THR A 188 -2.36 -9.44 -1.24
C THR A 188 -3.82 -9.32 -0.80
N ASP A 189 -4.61 -8.59 -1.60
CA ASP A 189 -6.05 -8.44 -1.41
C ASP A 189 -6.81 -9.76 -1.70
N PRO A 190 -7.88 -10.11 -0.95
CA PRO A 190 -8.66 -11.33 -1.16
C PRO A 190 -9.17 -11.55 -2.59
N VAL A 191 -9.59 -10.50 -3.30
CA VAL A 191 -10.09 -10.61 -4.68
C VAL A 191 -8.94 -10.91 -5.63
N GLN A 192 -7.79 -10.26 -5.44
CA GLN A 192 -6.58 -10.56 -6.21
C GLN A 192 -6.12 -12.01 -5.98
N TRP A 193 -6.13 -12.47 -4.72
CA TRP A 193 -5.85 -13.87 -4.40
C TRP A 193 -6.83 -14.82 -5.10
N GLN A 194 -8.13 -14.54 -5.08
CA GLN A 194 -9.12 -15.38 -5.78
C GLN A 194 -8.83 -15.50 -7.28
N VAL A 195 -8.38 -14.43 -7.94
CA VAL A 195 -7.97 -14.47 -9.36
C VAL A 195 -6.78 -15.41 -9.53
N ILE A 196 -5.73 -15.25 -8.71
CA ILE A 196 -4.50 -16.06 -8.79
C ILE A 196 -4.80 -17.54 -8.48
N GLU A 197 -5.48 -17.80 -7.37
CA GLU A 197 -5.84 -19.13 -6.91
C GLU A 197 -6.68 -19.87 -7.97
N ARG A 198 -7.75 -19.25 -8.48
CA ARG A 198 -8.61 -19.87 -9.48
C ARG A 198 -7.90 -20.09 -10.81
N ALA A 199 -7.00 -19.18 -11.21
CA ALA A 199 -6.27 -19.31 -12.47
C ALA A 199 -5.20 -20.41 -12.42
N PHE A 200 -4.47 -20.52 -11.32
CA PHE A 200 -3.19 -21.24 -11.29
C PHE A 200 -3.15 -22.42 -10.33
N SER A 201 -3.96 -22.44 -9.27
CA SER A 201 -3.94 -23.54 -8.31
C SER A 201 -4.32 -24.86 -8.98
N GLY A 202 -3.45 -25.87 -8.84
CA GLY A 202 -3.57 -27.19 -9.47
C GLY A 202 -3.36 -27.22 -10.99
N GLN A 203 -3.07 -26.09 -11.65
CA GLN A 203 -2.88 -25.99 -13.10
C GLN A 203 -1.46 -25.56 -13.48
N SER A 204 -0.81 -24.78 -12.63
CA SER A 204 0.51 -24.21 -12.82
C SER A 204 1.36 -24.39 -11.56
N THR A 205 2.67 -24.21 -11.66
CA THR A 205 3.54 -24.15 -10.49
C THR A 205 3.35 -22.78 -9.83
N LEU A 206 2.61 -22.75 -8.72
CA LEU A 206 2.35 -21.51 -7.96
C LEU A 206 3.24 -21.47 -6.71
N ILE A 207 4.09 -20.45 -6.63
CA ILE A 207 5.01 -20.23 -5.51
C ILE A 207 4.59 -18.94 -4.81
N LEU A 208 4.27 -19.04 -3.53
CA LEU A 208 3.88 -17.92 -2.69
C LEU A 208 5.03 -17.62 -1.73
N ILE A 209 5.48 -16.36 -1.72
CA ILE A 209 6.57 -15.88 -0.88
C ILE A 209 6.01 -14.75 -0.04
N GLY A 210 6.23 -14.82 1.27
CA GLY A 210 5.77 -13.79 2.18
C GLY A 210 6.19 -14.05 3.62
N ASP A 211 5.94 -13.06 4.47
CA ASP A 211 6.17 -13.14 5.91
C ASP A 211 4.96 -12.55 6.65
N PRO A 212 4.17 -13.35 7.40
CA PRO A 212 2.98 -12.85 8.07
C PRO A 212 3.33 -11.81 9.15
N LYS A 213 4.57 -11.81 9.66
CA LYS A 213 5.06 -10.81 10.63
C LYS A 213 5.21 -9.41 10.01
N GLN A 214 5.23 -9.33 8.68
CA GLN A 214 5.42 -8.09 7.91
C GLN A 214 4.12 -7.60 7.27
N ALA A 215 2.97 -8.21 7.60
CA ALA A 215 1.66 -7.79 7.13
C ALA A 215 1.27 -6.42 7.72
N ILE A 216 1.68 -5.34 7.06
CA ILE A 216 1.44 -3.95 7.50
C ILE A 216 0.45 -3.19 6.61
N TYR A 217 -0.01 -3.80 5.51
CA TYR A 217 -0.93 -3.18 4.55
C TYR A 217 -2.41 -3.55 4.73
N ALA A 218 -2.84 -3.96 5.92
CA ALA A 218 -4.25 -4.27 6.21
C ALA A 218 -5.20 -3.11 5.85
N PHE A 219 -4.76 -1.86 6.00
CA PHE A 219 -5.53 -0.66 5.63
C PHE A 219 -5.73 -0.47 4.11
N ARG A 220 -5.02 -1.23 3.26
CA ARG A 220 -5.18 -1.26 1.80
C ARG A 220 -5.80 -2.56 1.28
N GLY A 221 -6.40 -3.36 2.16
CA GLY A 221 -7.08 -4.60 1.79
C GLY A 221 -6.22 -5.86 1.88
N GLY A 222 -4.94 -5.77 2.28
CA GLY A 222 -4.12 -6.95 2.56
C GLY A 222 -4.77 -7.82 3.65
N ASP A 223 -4.99 -9.10 3.37
CA ASP A 223 -5.70 -10.00 4.28
C ASP A 223 -4.80 -11.12 4.78
N ILE A 224 -4.38 -11.00 6.04
CA ILE A 224 -3.56 -11.99 6.71
C ILE A 224 -4.28 -13.34 6.87
N ASP A 225 -5.62 -13.35 6.96
CA ASP A 225 -6.37 -14.61 7.02
C ASP A 225 -6.29 -15.35 5.68
N THR A 226 -6.30 -14.63 4.56
CA THR A 226 -6.05 -15.20 3.24
C THR A 226 -4.65 -15.79 3.13
N TYR A 227 -3.63 -15.08 3.62
CA TYR A 227 -2.28 -15.62 3.71
C TYR A 227 -2.23 -16.92 4.52
N LEU A 228 -2.79 -16.92 5.73
CA LEU A 228 -2.76 -18.07 6.64
C LEU A 228 -3.52 -19.27 6.05
N ARG A 229 -4.66 -19.05 5.40
CA ARG A 229 -5.41 -20.11 4.70
C ARG A 229 -4.62 -20.71 3.54
N ALA A 230 -4.06 -19.87 2.66
CA ALA A 230 -3.28 -20.34 1.53
C ALA A 230 -1.99 -21.03 1.98
N ALA A 231 -1.33 -20.50 3.01
CA ALA A 231 -0.21 -21.17 3.65
C ALA A 231 -0.64 -22.51 4.25
N ALA A 232 -1.82 -22.63 4.86
CA ALA A 232 -2.34 -23.88 5.43
C ALA A 232 -2.57 -24.96 4.37
N THR A 233 -3.09 -24.59 3.19
CA THR A 233 -3.45 -25.49 2.08
C THR A 233 -2.33 -25.72 1.06
N ALA A 234 -1.22 -25.01 1.15
CA ALA A 234 -0.06 -25.19 0.28
C ALA A 234 0.47 -26.63 0.33
N GLY A 235 0.82 -27.17 -0.85
CA GLY A 235 1.36 -28.53 -0.98
C GLY A 235 2.71 -28.70 -0.27
N ASP A 236 3.65 -27.81 -0.56
CA ASP A 236 4.97 -27.75 0.09
C ASP A 236 5.14 -26.41 0.81
N LYS A 237 5.73 -26.44 2.00
CA LYS A 237 6.08 -25.24 2.79
C LYS A 237 7.57 -25.27 3.11
N GLN A 238 8.24 -24.16 2.78
CA GLN A 238 9.66 -23.99 3.04
C GLN A 238 9.85 -22.71 3.88
N THR A 239 10.73 -22.77 4.87
CA THR A 239 11.03 -21.62 5.74
C THR A 239 12.48 -21.20 5.56
N LEU A 240 12.68 -19.94 5.22
CA LEU A 240 14.01 -19.34 5.10
C LEU A 240 14.48 -18.82 6.46
N GLY A 241 15.22 -19.65 7.19
CA GLY A 241 15.71 -19.31 8.54
C GLY A 241 16.98 -18.44 8.58
N THR A 242 17.55 -18.07 7.43
CA THR A 242 18.81 -17.32 7.35
C THR A 242 18.58 -15.87 6.88
N ASN A 243 19.01 -14.91 7.69
CA ASN A 243 19.01 -13.50 7.38
C ASN A 243 20.32 -13.12 6.67
N TRP A 244 20.19 -12.66 5.42
CA TRP A 244 21.32 -12.23 4.58
C TRP A 244 21.52 -10.70 4.56
N ARG A 245 20.69 -9.95 5.27
CA ARG A 245 20.66 -8.48 5.22
C ARG A 245 21.46 -7.85 6.37
N SER A 246 21.25 -8.36 7.58
CA SER A 246 21.67 -7.76 8.84
C SER A 246 22.78 -8.57 9.51
N ASP A 247 23.57 -7.88 10.33
CA ASP A 247 24.65 -8.49 11.11
C ASP A 247 24.12 -9.27 12.31
N SER A 248 24.86 -10.31 12.73
CA SER A 248 24.48 -11.16 13.86
C SER A 248 24.21 -10.35 15.14
N VAL A 249 25.05 -9.35 15.43
CA VAL A 249 24.87 -8.44 16.57
C VAL A 249 23.55 -7.66 16.58
N LEU A 250 23.00 -7.29 15.42
CA LEU A 250 21.68 -6.65 15.33
C LEU A 250 20.57 -7.68 15.47
N VAL A 251 20.70 -8.81 14.77
CA VAL A 251 19.72 -9.91 14.80
C VAL A 251 19.55 -10.43 16.22
N ASP A 252 20.65 -10.65 16.96
CA ASP A 252 20.63 -11.12 18.35
C ASP A 252 19.90 -10.15 19.29
N ARG A 253 20.11 -8.83 19.11
CA ARG A 253 19.43 -7.81 19.92
C ARG A 253 17.93 -7.75 19.61
N LEU A 254 17.56 -7.80 18.33
CA LEU A 254 16.15 -7.82 17.92
C LEU A 254 15.44 -9.08 18.43
N GLN A 255 16.08 -10.25 18.34
CA GLN A 255 15.54 -11.50 18.88
C GLN A 255 15.34 -11.38 20.40
N ALA A 256 16.28 -10.80 21.15
CA ALA A 256 16.09 -10.61 22.59
C ALA A 256 14.85 -9.74 22.93
N VAL A 257 14.49 -8.79 22.08
CA VAL A 257 13.34 -7.89 22.28
C VAL A 257 12.02 -8.54 21.82
N LEU A 258 12.05 -9.29 20.72
CA LEU A 258 10.83 -9.75 20.04
C LEU A 258 10.56 -11.25 20.16
N ARG A 259 11.45 -12.03 20.79
CA ARG A 259 11.32 -13.49 20.86
C ARG A 259 9.98 -13.90 21.47
N GLY A 260 9.23 -14.72 20.73
CA GLY A 260 7.94 -15.23 21.17
C GLY A 260 6.82 -14.18 21.18
N ALA A 261 7.05 -12.99 20.60
CA ALA A 261 5.99 -12.02 20.41
C ALA A 261 4.98 -12.55 19.39
N GLU A 262 3.70 -12.46 19.75
CA GLU A 262 2.55 -12.73 18.89
C GLU A 262 2.12 -11.42 18.22
N LEU A 263 2.25 -11.33 16.89
CA LEU A 263 1.96 -10.11 16.13
C LEU A 263 0.58 -10.22 15.49
N GLY A 264 -0.46 -9.84 16.23
CA GLY A 264 -1.85 -9.82 15.75
C GLY A 264 -2.62 -11.14 15.94
N GLY A 265 -1.92 -12.26 16.16
CA GLY A 265 -2.55 -13.54 16.49
C GLY A 265 -1.54 -14.62 16.90
N PRO A 266 -2.03 -15.74 17.46
CA PRO A 266 -1.17 -16.83 17.97
C PRO A 266 -0.42 -17.58 16.85
N ASP A 267 -0.88 -17.47 15.61
CA ASP A 267 -0.25 -18.09 14.44
C ASP A 267 0.86 -17.22 13.81
N ILE A 268 1.07 -16.00 14.32
CA ILE A 268 2.05 -15.03 13.81
C ILE A 268 3.10 -14.77 14.89
N VAL A 269 3.97 -15.77 15.09
CA VAL A 269 5.00 -15.73 16.13
C VAL A 269 6.34 -15.32 15.54
N VAL A 270 7.05 -14.45 16.24
CA VAL A 270 8.45 -14.12 15.90
C VAL A 270 9.35 -15.30 16.27
N HIS A 271 9.89 -15.94 15.23
CA HIS A 271 10.88 -17.01 15.35
C HIS A 271 12.30 -16.48 15.21
N ASP A 272 13.23 -17.17 15.88
CA ASP A 272 14.66 -16.88 15.78
C ASP A 272 15.17 -17.19 14.35
N VAL A 273 16.07 -16.34 13.85
CA VAL A 273 16.72 -16.47 12.53
C VAL A 273 18.23 -16.39 12.67
N GLN A 274 18.96 -17.10 11.83
CA GLN A 274 20.42 -17.09 11.80
C GLN A 274 20.92 -15.98 10.89
N ALA A 275 21.78 -15.10 11.39
CA ALA A 275 22.45 -14.14 10.52
C ALA A 275 23.54 -14.84 9.69
N ASN A 276 23.56 -14.60 8.38
CA ASN A 276 24.67 -15.03 7.53
C ASN A 276 25.92 -14.18 7.80
N HIS A 277 25.75 -12.86 7.96
CA HIS A 277 26.83 -11.94 8.25
C HIS A 277 27.18 -11.98 9.74
N GLN A 278 28.24 -12.71 10.06
CA GLN A 278 28.79 -12.76 11.40
C GLN A 278 29.57 -11.47 11.72
N GLY A 279 29.38 -10.94 12.92
CA GLY A 279 30.13 -9.78 13.42
C GLY A 279 29.35 -8.48 13.38
N HIS A 280 30.04 -7.38 13.13
CA HIS A 280 29.51 -6.02 13.24
C HIS A 280 30.15 -5.13 12.16
N ARG A 281 29.43 -4.85 11.06
CA ARG A 281 29.97 -4.10 9.90
C ARG A 281 30.08 -2.59 10.16
N LEU A 282 29.25 -2.03 11.04
CA LEU A 282 29.38 -0.63 11.47
C LEU A 282 30.55 -0.50 12.44
N ALA A 283 31.52 0.37 12.16
CA ALA A 283 32.66 0.59 13.03
C ALA A 283 33.00 2.07 13.11
N GLY A 284 33.58 2.51 14.23
CA GLY A 284 33.98 3.90 14.44
C GLY A 284 32.82 4.87 14.71
N ALA A 285 31.59 4.38 14.88
CA ALA A 285 30.46 5.23 15.25
C ALA A 285 30.59 5.74 16.69
N PRO A 286 30.07 6.94 17.02
CA PRO A 286 30.05 7.44 18.40
C PRO A 286 29.31 6.50 19.35
N HIS A 287 28.32 5.78 18.81
CA HIS A 287 27.60 4.71 19.47
C HIS A 287 27.56 3.50 18.55
N ASN A 288 28.31 2.44 18.87
CA ASN A 288 28.34 1.20 18.09
C ASN A 288 27.24 0.20 18.48
N ASP A 289 26.37 0.50 19.45
CA ASP A 289 25.26 -0.40 19.75
C ASP A 289 24.28 -0.48 18.54
N PRO A 290 24.03 -1.66 17.98
CA PRO A 290 23.25 -1.81 16.75
C PRO A 290 21.76 -1.55 16.96
N PHE A 291 21.28 -1.61 18.21
CA PHE A 291 19.91 -1.34 18.59
C PHE A 291 19.91 -0.38 19.79
N ARG A 292 19.35 0.83 19.61
CA ARG A 292 19.30 1.88 20.63
C ARG A 292 17.85 2.32 20.85
N LEU A 293 17.39 2.23 22.10
CA LEU A 293 16.11 2.80 22.53
C LEU A 293 16.37 4.13 23.24
N ARG A 294 15.86 5.24 22.67
CA ARG A 294 16.00 6.59 23.24
C ARG A 294 14.64 7.05 23.75
N VAL A 295 14.59 7.55 24.99
CA VAL A 295 13.34 7.94 25.66
C VAL A 295 13.41 9.40 26.08
N VAL A 296 12.43 10.19 25.65
CA VAL A 296 12.28 11.59 26.09
C VAL A 296 11.54 11.61 27.43
N ALA A 297 12.29 11.84 28.51
CA ALA A 297 11.72 11.92 29.86
C ALA A 297 10.93 13.22 30.08
N ARG A 298 9.87 13.15 30.89
CA ARG A 298 9.07 14.32 31.27
C ARG A 298 9.80 15.11 32.36
N ASN A 299 10.56 16.14 31.98
CA ASN A 299 11.35 16.94 32.93
C ASN A 299 10.67 18.23 33.44
N ARG A 300 9.33 18.38 33.29
CA ARG A 300 8.60 19.55 33.82
C ARG A 300 7.68 19.18 34.99
N PRO A 301 7.94 19.68 36.22
CA PRO A 301 7.01 19.56 37.33
C PRO A 301 5.67 20.22 36.97
N GLY A 302 4.55 19.51 37.18
CA GLY A 302 3.19 20.06 37.03
C GLY A 302 2.55 19.95 35.65
N THR A 303 3.27 19.54 34.60
CA THR A 303 2.68 19.31 33.27
C THR A 303 2.34 17.82 33.07
N ARG A 304 1.05 17.47 33.09
CA ARG A 304 0.60 16.06 32.88
C ARG A 304 0.72 15.58 31.43
N VAL A 305 0.75 16.50 30.46
CA VAL A 305 0.76 16.21 29.02
C VAL A 305 1.74 17.15 28.32
N ILE A 306 2.63 16.59 27.50
CA ILE A 306 3.52 17.38 26.62
C ILE A 306 2.83 17.51 25.26
N PRO A 307 2.74 18.72 24.68
CA PRO A 307 2.22 18.88 23.33
C PRO A 307 3.02 18.06 22.31
N ILE A 308 2.34 17.34 21.43
CA ILE A 308 2.97 16.51 20.41
C ILE A 308 3.82 17.34 19.41
N SER A 309 3.48 18.61 19.22
CA SER A 309 4.29 19.56 18.43
C SER A 309 5.70 19.70 19.00
N ASP A 310 5.80 19.89 20.31
CA ASP A 310 7.05 20.14 21.01
C ASP A 310 7.92 18.88 21.00
N LEU A 311 7.28 17.71 21.15
CA LEU A 311 7.95 16.41 21.02
C LEU A 311 8.48 16.18 19.61
N ARG A 312 7.68 16.45 18.56
CA ARG A 312 8.14 16.33 17.16
C ARG A 312 9.37 17.18 16.91
N GLU A 313 9.34 18.43 17.35
CA GLU A 313 10.46 19.34 17.14
C GLU A 313 11.70 18.89 17.91
N HIS A 314 11.52 18.45 19.17
CA HIS A 314 12.62 17.94 19.99
C HIS A 314 13.24 16.65 19.40
N ILE A 315 12.41 15.67 19.05
CA ILE A 315 12.85 14.40 18.46
C ILE A 315 13.53 14.63 17.12
N GLY A 316 12.98 15.50 16.26
CA GLY A 316 13.60 15.84 14.99
C GLY A 316 14.99 16.46 15.15
N ARG A 317 15.15 17.41 16.08
CA ARG A 317 16.45 18.02 16.40
C ARG A 317 17.46 17.02 16.98
N ASP A 318 17.02 16.17 17.90
CA ASP A 318 17.84 15.14 18.54
C ASP A 318 18.29 14.04 17.54
N LEU A 319 17.42 13.65 16.63
CA LEU A 319 17.72 12.75 15.52
C LEU A 319 18.75 13.35 14.56
N ALA A 320 18.56 14.61 14.15
CA ALA A 320 19.50 15.29 13.26
C ALA A 320 20.90 15.44 13.90
N ALA A 321 20.96 15.72 15.20
CA ALA A 321 22.21 15.80 15.94
C ALA A 321 22.93 14.43 16.01
N ASP A 322 22.21 13.33 16.26
CA ASP A 322 22.78 11.98 16.32
C ASP A 322 23.28 11.51 14.95
N ILE A 323 22.51 11.74 13.88
CA ILE A 323 22.94 11.45 12.51
C ILE A 323 24.14 12.32 12.11
N GLY A 324 24.13 13.60 12.47
CA GLY A 324 25.26 14.50 12.22
C GLY A 324 26.54 14.04 12.93
N ALA A 325 26.43 13.63 14.19
CA ALA A 325 27.55 13.06 14.94
C ALA A 325 28.06 11.75 14.30
N LEU A 326 27.15 10.89 13.84
CA LEU A 326 27.50 9.65 13.14
C LEU A 326 28.26 9.94 11.84
N LEU A 327 27.74 10.81 10.98
CA LEU A 327 28.37 11.14 9.69
C LEU A 327 29.73 11.86 9.84
N THR A 328 29.93 12.61 10.92
CA THR A 328 31.20 13.33 11.18
C THR A 328 32.22 12.51 11.97
N SER A 329 31.85 11.34 12.48
CA SER A 329 32.72 10.49 13.31
C SER A 329 33.84 9.76 12.55
N GLY A 330 33.75 9.69 11.22
CA GLY A 330 34.61 8.83 10.41
C GLY A 330 34.20 7.35 10.47
N ALA A 331 32.96 7.06 10.87
CA ALA A 331 32.42 5.70 10.88
C ALA A 331 32.45 5.06 9.48
N THR A 332 32.65 3.75 9.47
CA THR A 332 32.62 2.92 8.26
C THR A 332 31.54 1.86 8.37
N PHE A 333 30.95 1.47 7.24
CA PHE A 333 30.07 0.31 7.15
C PHE A 333 30.64 -0.69 6.13
N GLY A 334 31.02 -1.88 6.59
CA GLY A 334 31.64 -2.89 5.72
C GLY A 334 33.01 -2.50 5.18
N GLY A 335 33.70 -1.55 5.83
CA GLY A 335 35.00 -1.01 5.41
C GLY A 335 34.92 0.28 4.60
N ASP A 336 33.74 0.63 4.08
CA ASP A 336 33.55 1.87 3.33
C ASP A 336 33.12 3.03 4.25
N PRO A 337 33.57 4.28 4.00
CA PRO A 337 33.10 5.44 4.76
C PRO A 337 31.59 5.60 4.68
N LEU A 338 30.94 5.75 5.83
CA LEU A 338 29.50 5.92 5.92
C LEU A 338 29.06 7.25 5.28
N GLN A 339 27.99 7.21 4.50
CA GLN A 339 27.41 8.37 3.82
C GLN A 339 25.95 8.57 4.19
N ALA A 340 25.41 9.77 3.91
CA ALA A 340 24.00 10.07 4.18
C ALA A 340 23.02 9.12 3.47
N ARG A 341 23.39 8.59 2.29
CA ARG A 341 22.59 7.61 1.53
C ARG A 341 22.43 6.26 2.24
N ASP A 342 23.31 5.95 3.20
CA ASP A 342 23.31 4.69 3.95
C ASP A 342 22.37 4.76 5.17
N ILE A 343 21.72 5.91 5.41
CA ILE A 343 20.87 6.17 6.57
C ILE A 343 19.42 6.37 6.10
N ALA A 344 18.51 5.58 6.66
CA ALA A 344 17.07 5.72 6.45
C ALA A 344 16.37 6.16 7.75
N VAL A 345 15.46 7.11 7.64
CA VAL A 345 14.59 7.55 8.75
C VAL A 345 13.16 7.10 8.44
N ILE A 346 12.66 6.17 9.24
CA ILE A 346 11.32 5.59 9.10
C ILE A 346 10.44 6.17 10.21
N VAL A 347 9.27 6.67 9.84
CA VAL A 347 8.28 7.25 10.77
C VAL A 347 6.88 6.79 10.41
N GLU A 348 5.96 6.87 11.37
CA GLU A 348 4.56 6.47 11.18
C GLU A 348 3.77 7.49 10.34
N THR A 349 4.00 8.80 10.52
CA THR A 349 3.21 9.84 9.85
C THR A 349 4.05 10.83 9.06
N HIS A 350 3.48 11.35 7.97
CA HIS A 350 4.08 12.43 7.15
C HIS A 350 4.43 13.69 7.96
N LYS A 351 3.66 13.99 9.02
CA LYS A 351 3.94 15.12 9.91
C LYS A 351 5.25 14.93 10.68
N ASP A 352 5.53 13.70 11.12
CA ASP A 352 6.79 13.37 11.80
C ASP A 352 7.95 13.38 10.81
N ALA A 353 7.73 12.90 9.59
CA ALA A 353 8.73 12.88 8.52
C ALA A 353 9.17 14.30 8.16
N ARG A 354 8.20 15.22 8.00
CA ARG A 354 8.46 16.63 7.70
C ARG A 354 9.27 17.31 8.80
N ALA A 355 8.99 16.99 10.07
CA ALA A 355 9.75 17.52 11.20
C ALA A 355 11.21 17.03 11.19
N CYS A 356 11.43 15.74 10.94
CA CYS A 356 12.78 15.17 10.80
C CYS A 356 13.53 15.75 9.60
N HIS A 357 12.88 15.84 8.44
CA HIS A 357 13.45 16.41 7.22
C HIS A 357 13.88 17.87 7.41
N THR A 358 13.01 18.69 7.99
CA THR A 358 13.34 20.09 8.31
C THR A 358 14.55 20.20 9.25
N ALA A 359 14.61 19.34 10.28
CA ALA A 359 15.72 19.34 11.22
C ALA A 359 17.05 18.89 10.57
N LEU A 360 17.02 17.89 9.69
CA LEU A 360 18.19 17.43 8.93
C LEU A 360 18.73 18.53 8.01
N LEU A 361 17.84 19.21 7.27
CA LEU A 361 18.24 20.34 6.42
C LEU A 361 18.82 21.50 7.23
N ALA A 362 18.23 21.81 8.39
CA ALA A 362 18.75 22.85 9.29
C ALA A 362 20.14 22.48 9.85
N ALA A 363 20.46 21.19 9.98
CA ALA A 363 21.77 20.68 10.37
C ALA A 363 22.76 20.56 9.18
N GLY A 364 22.34 20.92 7.95
CA GLY A 364 23.16 20.82 6.74
C GLY A 364 23.30 19.40 6.18
N ILE A 365 22.43 18.47 6.59
CA ILE A 365 22.47 17.06 6.17
C ILE A 365 21.50 16.87 4.99
N PRO A 366 21.97 16.47 3.80
CA PRO A 366 21.10 16.20 2.66
C PRO A 366 20.12 15.06 2.96
N ALA A 367 18.82 15.30 2.75
CA ALA A 367 17.78 14.33 3.00
C ALA A 367 16.71 14.36 1.89
N VAL A 368 16.34 13.18 1.40
CA VAL A 368 15.26 12.99 0.42
C VAL A 368 13.97 12.64 1.17
N TYR A 369 12.86 13.28 0.79
CA TYR A 369 11.54 13.05 1.36
C TYR A 369 10.56 12.59 0.28
N THR A 370 9.96 11.41 0.46
CA THR A 370 9.08 10.75 -0.52
C THR A 370 7.60 10.75 -0.12
N GLY A 371 7.15 11.71 0.70
CA GLY A 371 5.90 11.55 1.46
C GLY A 371 4.66 12.34 1.02
N ASP A 372 4.74 13.49 0.34
CA ASP A 372 3.55 14.36 0.19
C ASP A 372 3.27 14.91 -1.21
N SER A 373 4.11 14.66 -2.20
CA SER A 373 3.93 15.28 -3.52
C SER A 373 3.72 14.20 -4.56
N ASP A 374 2.46 13.78 -4.72
CA ASP A 374 2.04 13.43 -6.07
C ASP A 374 2.31 14.66 -6.92
N VAL A 375 3.17 14.52 -7.92
CA VAL A 375 3.52 15.62 -8.82
C VAL A 375 2.24 16.19 -9.43
N PHE A 376 1.21 15.38 -9.64
CA PHE A 376 -0.10 15.79 -10.17
C PHE A 376 -0.91 16.68 -9.21
N ASN A 377 -0.62 16.67 -7.92
CA ASN A 377 -1.26 17.54 -6.92
C ASN A 377 -0.46 18.82 -6.65
N SER A 378 0.62 19.06 -7.40
CA SER A 378 1.38 20.32 -7.30
C SER A 378 0.65 21.46 -8.01
N GLU A 379 0.82 22.69 -7.52
CA GLU A 379 0.31 23.91 -8.18
C GLU A 379 0.76 23.98 -9.64
N ALA A 380 2.01 23.60 -9.92
CA ALA A 380 2.54 23.53 -11.28
C ALA A 380 1.79 22.52 -12.16
N ALA A 381 1.41 21.35 -11.64
CA ALA A 381 0.64 20.37 -12.41
C ALA A 381 -0.80 20.83 -12.64
N GLU A 382 -1.41 21.53 -11.66
CA GLU A 382 -2.72 22.14 -11.83
C GLU A 382 -2.71 23.21 -12.95
N ASP A 383 -1.69 24.07 -12.97
CA ASP A 383 -1.48 25.06 -14.02
C ASP A 383 -1.29 24.42 -15.40
N TRP A 384 -0.51 23.34 -15.47
CA TRP A 384 -0.32 22.58 -16.71
C TRP A 384 -1.62 21.91 -17.18
N LEU A 385 -2.41 21.35 -16.26
CA LEU A 385 -3.70 20.76 -16.58
C LEU A 385 -4.65 21.82 -17.16
N TYR A 386 -4.73 23.00 -16.53
CA TYR A 386 -5.53 24.11 -17.05
C TYR A 386 -5.11 24.53 -18.46
N LEU A 387 -3.81 24.58 -18.74
CA LEU A 387 -3.31 24.90 -20.08
C LEU A 387 -3.71 23.84 -21.11
N LEU A 388 -3.55 22.55 -20.76
CA LEU A 388 -3.86 21.43 -21.66
C LEU A 388 -5.36 21.35 -21.94
N GLU A 389 -6.21 21.51 -20.93
CA GLU A 389 -7.66 21.53 -21.07
C GLU A 389 -8.14 22.77 -21.85
N ALA A 390 -7.47 23.92 -21.70
CA ALA A 390 -7.73 25.10 -22.53
C ALA A 390 -7.39 24.88 -24.01
N PHE A 391 -6.35 24.09 -24.32
CA PHE A 391 -6.04 23.68 -25.68
C PHE A 391 -7.03 22.65 -26.24
N ASP A 392 -7.50 21.72 -25.42
CA ASP A 392 -8.48 20.70 -25.82
C ASP A 392 -9.88 21.31 -26.03
N GLN A 393 -10.29 22.27 -25.19
CA GLN A 393 -11.64 22.87 -25.20
C GLN A 393 -11.62 24.40 -25.28
N PRO A 394 -11.08 24.99 -26.37
CA PRO A 394 -10.87 26.44 -26.49
C PRO A 394 -12.15 27.28 -26.53
N HIS A 395 -13.32 26.64 -26.69
CA HIS A 395 -14.62 27.27 -26.80
C HIS A 395 -15.37 27.36 -25.46
N ARG A 396 -14.81 26.84 -24.36
CA ARG A 396 -15.46 26.82 -23.04
C ARG A 396 -15.11 28.11 -22.27
N PRO A 397 -16.05 29.07 -22.09
CA PRO A 397 -15.73 30.32 -21.41
C PRO A 397 -15.61 30.08 -19.89
N GLY A 398 -14.50 30.50 -19.28
CA GLY A 398 -14.33 30.50 -17.81
C GLY A 398 -12.94 30.21 -17.25
N TRP A 399 -11.94 29.89 -18.09
CA TRP A 399 -10.66 29.34 -17.62
C TRP A 399 -9.54 30.38 -17.53
N CYS A 400 -9.71 31.54 -18.17
CA CYS A 400 -8.79 32.67 -18.05
C CYS A 400 -9.22 33.59 -16.89
N GLY A 401 -8.97 33.17 -15.66
CA GLY A 401 -9.14 33.96 -14.44
C GLY A 401 -8.28 33.36 -13.32
N PRO A 402 -7.89 34.15 -12.29
CA PRO A 402 -7.09 33.63 -11.20
C PRO A 402 -7.79 32.41 -10.56
N PRO A 403 -7.05 31.40 -10.10
CA PRO A 403 -7.60 30.13 -9.63
C PRO A 403 -8.66 30.39 -8.57
N GLN A 404 -9.91 30.03 -8.86
CA GLN A 404 -10.93 29.92 -7.81
C GLN A 404 -10.72 28.58 -7.13
N PRO A 405 -10.50 28.55 -5.80
CA PRO A 405 -10.34 27.30 -5.09
C PRO A 405 -11.61 26.46 -5.27
N ARG A 406 -11.45 25.24 -5.81
CA ARG A 406 -12.49 24.21 -5.67
C ARG A 406 -12.73 24.02 -4.18
N CYS A 407 -13.93 24.41 -3.73
CA CYS A 407 -14.47 24.30 -2.37
C CYS A 407 -13.58 23.61 -1.32
N SER A 408 -12.62 24.35 -0.77
CA SER A 408 -12.38 24.32 0.68
C SER A 408 -13.52 25.11 1.33
N SER A 409 -14.43 24.41 2.00
CA SER A 409 -15.35 24.88 3.04
C SER A 409 -15.49 26.41 3.22
N ALA A 410 -16.56 27.02 2.67
CA ALA A 410 -17.34 28.10 3.29
C ALA A 410 -18.36 28.69 2.30
N ARG A 411 -19.60 28.16 2.27
CA ARG A 411 -20.73 28.92 1.72
C ARG A 411 -21.03 30.09 2.67
N ARG A 412 -20.49 31.28 2.36
CA ARG A 412 -20.96 32.55 2.93
C ARG A 412 -22.40 32.79 2.48
N ARG A 413 -23.27 33.03 3.46
CA ARG A 413 -24.67 33.47 3.29
C ARG A 413 -24.73 34.72 2.40
N LYS A 414 -25.58 34.70 1.36
CA LYS A 414 -26.05 35.93 0.70
C LYS A 414 -27.21 36.51 1.54
N PRO A 415 -27.24 37.82 1.85
CA PRO A 415 -28.40 38.45 2.49
C PRO A 415 -29.52 38.65 1.46
N LEU A 416 -30.77 38.45 1.89
CA LEU A 416 -31.98 38.77 1.13
C LEU A 416 -32.09 40.28 0.88
N PRO A 417 -32.63 40.73 -0.26
CA PRO A 417 -32.96 42.13 -0.48
C PRO A 417 -34.20 42.55 0.34
N PRO A 418 -34.29 43.82 0.78
CA PRO A 418 -35.41 44.29 1.59
C PRO A 418 -36.69 44.38 0.75
N ALA A 419 -37.77 43.83 1.32
CA ALA A 419 -39.12 43.98 0.80
C ALA A 419 -39.56 45.46 0.88
N GLY A 420 -39.81 46.06 -0.27
CA GLY A 420 -40.52 47.34 -0.38
C GLY A 420 -42.02 47.12 -0.19
N MET A 421 -42.61 47.92 0.70
CA MET A 421 -44.05 48.05 0.91
C MET A 421 -44.78 48.44 -0.39
N ARG A 422 -45.81 47.66 -0.75
CA ARG A 422 -47.17 48.13 -1.02
C ARG A 422 -48.15 46.98 -0.98
#